data_AF-U2V015-F1
#
_entry.id   AF-U2V015-F1
#
_cell.length_a   1.000
_cell.length_b   1.000
_cell.length_c   1.000
_cell.angle_alpha   90.00
_cell.angle_beta   90.00
_cell.angle_gamma   90.00
#
_symmetry.space_group_name_H-M   'P 1'
#
loop_
_entity.id
_entity.type
_entity.pdbx_description
1 polymer ?
#
loop_
_entity_poly.entity_id
_entity_poly.type
_entity_poly.pdbx_seq_one_letter_code
_entity_poly.pdbx_strand_id
1 'polypeptide(L)'
;MADGTGRHLRRSPAGGAPHASPPASARAARGAAPRAVGVRPVRVGGGRHGRARHRGGRRARPPRRGIRRTVSNVLIVVGVVLLLVAGGLWGFAQLRYHEANVQNERLAAYATVYDDASQAPQIDWEGLKAINPDVVGWLYVPGTTIDYPVYQSTDNEYYLRHSATGDWLVSGQVFMDYQNTTPGMVDQQSIIYGHHMLDGTMFEQIAAMDDQATFDGIGTIWYVTEQGACELEPLLLYYTRADNQDVRRFGFDSPDAFHSYLQGLLGDAVTMSVDASQVIAGTDHVLSLVTCNYYRDYYLPDGTNGRTVLVCVPKAEAAAARAASGG
;
A
#
# COMPACT_ATOMS: atom_id res chain seq x y z
N MET A 1 17.55 46.64 -24.37
CA MET A 1 16.44 47.37 -23.71
C MET A 1 15.17 46.62 -24.05
N ALA A 2 14.42 45.95 -23.19
CA ALA A 2 14.39 45.79 -21.74
C ALA A 2 14.06 44.29 -21.49
N ASP A 3 14.83 43.54 -20.70
CA ASP A 3 14.77 43.39 -19.24
C ASP A 3 13.36 43.09 -18.69
N GLY A 4 13.18 41.85 -18.25
CA GLY A 4 11.91 41.29 -17.76
C GLY A 4 12.18 40.08 -16.88
N THR A 5 12.78 40.34 -15.72
CA THR A 5 13.15 39.37 -14.68
C THR A 5 11.93 38.67 -14.08
N GLY A 6 11.75 37.38 -14.38
CA GLY A 6 10.81 36.49 -13.71
C GLY A 6 11.39 35.98 -12.38
N ARG A 7 10.76 36.38 -11.28
CA ARG A 7 11.12 36.02 -9.90
C ARG A 7 10.93 34.50 -9.66
N HIS A 8 12.01 33.79 -9.38
CA HIS A 8 11.95 32.48 -8.74
C HIS A 8 11.51 32.62 -7.27
N LEU A 9 10.37 32.02 -6.92
CA LEU A 9 9.92 31.88 -5.54
C LEU A 9 10.21 30.46 -5.06
N ARG A 10 11.29 30.32 -4.29
CA ARG A 10 11.53 29.17 -3.42
C ARG A 10 10.49 29.19 -2.30
N ARG A 11 9.75 28.09 -2.08
CA ARG A 11 8.95 27.89 -0.87
C ARG A 11 9.64 26.90 0.07
N SER A 12 9.86 27.35 1.29
CA SER A 12 10.21 26.54 2.48
C SER A 12 8.95 25.85 3.04
N PRO A 13 9.11 24.75 3.80
CA PRO A 13 7.99 23.92 4.25
C PRO A 13 7.36 24.50 5.52
N ALA A 14 6.04 24.67 5.52
CA ALA A 14 5.26 24.99 6.71
C ALA A 14 4.33 23.82 7.00
N GLY A 15 4.48 23.23 8.18
CA GLY A 15 3.68 22.11 8.66
C GLY A 15 2.25 22.50 9.05
N GLY A 16 1.36 21.53 8.97
CA GLY A 16 -0.02 21.62 9.44
C GLY A 16 -0.73 20.28 9.24
N ALA A 17 -0.74 19.45 10.28
CA ALA A 17 -1.52 18.22 10.32
C ALA A 17 -3.00 18.51 10.67
N PRO A 18 -3.99 17.79 10.10
CA PRO A 18 -5.36 17.84 10.57
C PRO A 18 -5.64 16.73 11.61
N HIS A 19 -6.30 17.11 12.70
CA HIS A 19 -6.86 16.22 13.72
C HIS A 19 -8.13 15.51 13.20
N ALA A 20 -8.13 14.18 13.21
CA ALA A 20 -9.33 13.36 13.04
C ALA A 20 -9.77 12.76 14.39
N SER A 21 -11.02 13.02 14.77
CA SER A 21 -11.68 12.43 15.94
C SER A 21 -12.28 11.06 15.61
N PRO A 22 -12.35 10.10 16.58
CA PRO A 22 -12.90 8.77 16.33
C PRO A 22 -14.44 8.73 16.46
N PRO A 23 -15.13 7.76 15.84
CA PRO A 23 -16.58 7.66 15.87
C PRO A 23 -17.12 6.97 17.13
N ALA A 24 -18.36 7.34 17.47
CA ALA A 24 -19.14 6.85 18.61
C ALA A 24 -19.82 5.49 18.33
N SER A 25 -19.74 4.56 19.29
CA SER A 25 -20.43 3.27 19.24
C SER A 25 -21.63 3.21 20.22
N ALA A 26 -22.80 3.00 19.62
CA ALA A 26 -24.03 2.32 20.07
C ALA A 26 -24.30 2.00 21.57
N ARG A 27 -25.33 2.68 22.11
CA ARG A 27 -26.62 2.17 22.64
C ARG A 27 -26.67 0.74 23.22
N ALA A 28 -26.99 0.63 24.51
CA ALA A 28 -27.55 -0.59 25.14
C ALA A 28 -28.69 -0.25 26.11
N ALA A 29 -29.61 -1.21 26.24
CA ALA A 29 -31.01 -1.07 26.63
C ALA A 29 -31.29 -0.89 28.14
N ARG A 30 -32.45 -0.29 28.42
CA ARG A 30 -33.10 -0.19 29.73
C ARG A 30 -33.62 -1.56 30.17
N GLY A 31 -33.42 -1.91 31.44
CA GLY A 31 -34.04 -3.06 32.11
C GLY A 31 -34.40 -2.72 33.55
N ALA A 32 -35.66 -2.95 33.90
CA ALA A 32 -36.36 -2.47 35.08
C ALA A 32 -36.00 -3.18 36.40
N ALA A 33 -36.20 -2.47 37.51
CA ALA A 33 -36.16 -3.00 38.87
C ALA A 33 -37.49 -3.68 39.26
N PRO A 34 -37.47 -4.48 40.35
CA PRO A 34 -38.58 -4.41 41.30
C PRO A 34 -38.12 -4.17 42.75
N ARG A 35 -39.05 -3.57 43.48
CA ARG A 35 -39.01 -3.17 44.90
C ARG A 35 -39.39 -4.32 45.83
N ALA A 36 -39.13 -4.02 47.12
CA ALA A 36 -39.91 -4.40 48.32
C ALA A 36 -39.39 -5.67 49.04
N VAL A 37 -39.42 -5.82 50.37
CA VAL A 37 -40.07 -5.17 51.51
C VAL A 37 -39.15 -5.36 52.73
N GLY A 38 -39.07 -4.37 53.62
CA GLY A 38 -38.44 -4.54 54.93
C GLY A 38 -39.42 -5.07 55.98
N VAL A 39 -38.94 -5.95 56.87
CA VAL A 39 -39.56 -6.21 58.17
C VAL A 39 -38.43 -6.42 59.21
N ARG A 40 -38.45 -5.64 60.28
CA ARG A 40 -37.71 -5.85 61.54
C ARG A 40 -38.60 -6.63 62.53
N PRO A 41 -38.03 -7.41 63.46
CA PRO A 41 -37.88 -6.93 64.86
C PRO A 41 -36.48 -7.32 65.44
N VAL A 42 -35.80 -6.58 66.33
CA VAL A 42 -36.05 -6.07 67.70
C VAL A 42 -35.89 -7.12 68.82
N ARG A 43 -34.82 -6.91 69.64
CA ARG A 43 -34.59 -7.22 71.09
C ARG A 43 -34.50 -8.70 71.52
N VAL A 44 -33.87 -9.11 72.63
CA VAL A 44 -32.97 -8.55 73.69
C VAL A 44 -32.49 -9.77 74.49
N GLY A 45 -31.26 -9.72 75.01
CA GLY A 45 -30.93 -10.16 76.37
C GLY A 45 -30.92 -11.66 76.74
N GLY A 46 -29.79 -12.09 77.29
CA GLY A 46 -29.57 -13.35 77.99
C GLY A 46 -28.20 -13.90 77.59
N GLY A 47 -27.19 -14.05 78.43
CA GLY A 47 -27.21 -14.49 79.82
C GLY A 47 -26.21 -15.63 79.94
N ARG A 48 -25.00 -15.30 80.41
CA ARG A 48 -24.08 -16.07 81.28
C ARG A 48 -23.72 -17.56 81.00
N HIS A 49 -22.44 -17.80 81.34
CA HIS A 49 -21.77 -19.04 81.72
C HIS A 49 -21.26 -19.97 80.62
N GLY A 50 -19.93 -20.12 80.62
CA GLY A 50 -19.20 -20.98 79.72
C GLY A 50 -19.13 -22.43 80.16
N ARG A 51 -18.62 -23.26 79.24
CA ARG A 51 -17.85 -24.47 79.54
C ARG A 51 -17.01 -24.85 78.33
N ALA A 52 -15.73 -25.07 78.64
CA ALA A 52 -14.80 -26.05 78.10
C ALA A 52 -14.60 -26.22 76.58
N ARG A 53 -13.37 -25.85 76.19
CA ARG A 53 -12.38 -26.65 75.44
C ARG A 53 -12.82 -27.30 74.12
N HIS A 54 -12.22 -26.83 73.03
CA HIS A 54 -11.44 -27.72 72.15
C HIS A 54 -10.30 -26.95 71.47
N ARG A 55 -9.08 -27.44 71.70
CA ARG A 55 -7.87 -27.09 70.94
C ARG A 55 -8.08 -27.54 69.48
N GLY A 56 -8.16 -26.58 68.57
CA GLY A 56 -8.05 -26.78 67.13
C GLY A 56 -7.12 -25.70 66.58
N GLY A 57 -5.86 -26.05 66.35
CA GLY A 57 -4.84 -25.11 65.89
C GLY A 57 -5.21 -24.50 64.55
N ARG A 58 -5.44 -23.19 64.52
CA ARG A 58 -5.36 -22.40 63.30
C ARG A 58 -3.89 -22.43 62.85
N ARG A 59 -3.56 -23.26 61.87
CA ARG A 59 -2.33 -23.07 61.07
C ARG A 59 -2.48 -21.72 60.36
N ALA A 60 -1.81 -20.70 60.89
CA ALA A 60 -1.62 -19.45 60.17
C ALA A 60 -0.86 -19.75 58.87
N ARG A 61 -1.49 -19.55 57.71
CA ARG A 61 -0.80 -19.56 56.43
C ARG A 61 0.21 -18.39 56.43
N PRO A 62 1.48 -18.57 56.02
CA PRO A 62 2.46 -17.50 56.04
C PRO A 62 2.05 -16.39 55.06
N PRO A 63 2.53 -15.14 55.24
CA PRO A 63 2.04 -13.99 54.50
C PRO A 63 2.48 -14.06 53.03
N ARG A 64 1.58 -14.48 52.14
CA ARG A 64 1.78 -14.50 50.67
C ARG A 64 1.94 -13.10 50.02
N ARG A 65 2.12 -12.03 50.81
CA ARG A 65 2.18 -10.63 50.34
C ARG A 65 3.54 -10.23 49.76
N GLY A 66 4.66 -10.78 50.27
CA GLY A 66 6.01 -10.45 49.78
C GLY A 66 6.30 -11.03 48.38
N ILE A 67 6.04 -12.33 48.21
CA ILE A 67 6.27 -13.04 46.93
C ILE A 67 5.40 -12.46 45.81
N ARG A 68 4.14 -12.10 46.09
CA ARG A 68 3.25 -11.46 45.09
C ARG A 68 3.76 -10.08 44.64
N ARG A 69 4.37 -9.29 45.54
CA ARG A 69 4.95 -7.99 45.20
C ARG A 69 6.23 -8.14 44.38
N THR A 70 7.10 -9.09 44.74
CA THR A 70 8.31 -9.38 43.96
C THR A 70 7.96 -9.88 42.56
N VAL A 71 7.02 -10.83 42.44
CA VAL A 71 6.52 -11.30 41.14
C VAL A 71 5.88 -10.15 40.35
N SER A 72 5.06 -9.32 40.99
CA SER A 72 4.47 -8.14 40.34
C SER A 72 5.53 -7.16 39.83
N ASN A 73 6.56 -6.87 40.62
CA ASN A 73 7.63 -5.96 40.22
C ASN A 73 8.45 -6.54 39.07
N VAL A 74 8.76 -7.85 39.10
CA VAL A 74 9.43 -8.54 38.01
C VAL A 74 8.61 -8.47 36.73
N LEU A 75 7.29 -8.72 36.80
CA LEU A 75 6.40 -8.61 35.64
C LEU A 75 6.34 -7.19 35.07
N ILE A 76 6.33 -6.17 35.93
CA ILE A 76 6.37 -4.75 35.50
C ILE A 76 7.70 -4.45 34.81
N VAL A 77 8.83 -4.88 35.37
CA VAL A 77 10.15 -4.69 34.74
C VAL A 77 10.22 -5.39 33.39
N VAL A 78 9.76 -6.63 33.31
CA VAL A 78 9.68 -7.36 32.04
C VAL A 78 8.78 -6.63 31.04
N GLY A 79 7.61 -6.15 31.48
CA GLY A 79 6.71 -5.36 30.64
C GLY A 79 7.35 -4.07 30.12
N VAL A 80 8.08 -3.34 30.96
CA VAL A 80 8.83 -2.15 30.56
C VAL A 80 9.93 -2.49 29.56
N VAL A 81 10.69 -3.57 29.79
CA VAL A 81 11.73 -4.02 28.84
C VAL A 81 11.11 -4.39 27.49
N LEU A 82 9.99 -5.12 27.47
CA LEU A 82 9.28 -5.47 26.24
C LEU A 82 8.79 -4.21 25.50
N LEU A 83 8.28 -3.21 26.21
CA LEU A 83 7.88 -1.93 25.61
C LEU A 83 9.07 -1.15 25.04
N LEU A 84 10.22 -1.15 25.72
CA LEU A 84 11.44 -0.52 25.21
C LEU A 84 11.97 -1.22 23.97
N VAL A 85 11.96 -2.56 23.94
CA VAL A 85 12.34 -3.34 22.76
C VAL A 85 11.38 -3.06 21.60
N ALA A 86 10.07 -3.08 21.85
CA ALA A 86 9.07 -2.76 20.83
C ALA A 86 9.24 -1.32 20.29
N GLY A 87 9.48 -0.35 21.18
CA GLY A 87 9.76 1.03 20.79
C GLY A 87 11.05 1.18 19.99
N GLY A 88 12.11 0.46 20.36
CA GLY A 88 13.38 0.44 19.62
C GLY A 88 13.24 -0.17 18.22
N LEU A 89 12.52 -1.29 18.10
CA LEU A 89 12.23 -1.93 16.81
C LEU A 89 11.37 -1.02 15.92
N TRP A 90 10.35 -0.38 16.49
CA TRP A 90 9.51 0.58 15.76
C TRP A 90 10.32 1.78 15.29
N GLY A 91 11.16 2.37 16.15
CA GLY A 91 12.03 3.48 15.79
C GLY A 91 13.02 3.13 14.67
N PHE A 92 13.64 1.94 14.74
CA PHE A 92 14.52 1.44 13.68
C PHE A 92 13.78 1.22 12.36
N ALA A 93 12.55 0.71 12.39
CA ALA A 93 11.71 0.59 11.20
C ALA A 93 11.42 1.97 10.61
N GLN A 94 11.00 2.95 11.41
CA GLN A 94 10.74 4.31 10.93
C GLN A 94 11.96 4.97 10.28
N LEU A 95 13.16 4.74 10.81
CA LEU A 95 14.40 5.23 10.18
C LEU A 95 14.60 4.66 8.78
N ARG A 96 14.37 3.35 8.60
CA ARG A 96 14.51 2.69 7.28
C ARG A 96 13.49 3.14 6.26
N TYR A 97 12.25 3.42 6.69
CA TYR A 97 11.23 4.02 5.83
C TYR A 97 11.64 5.44 5.43
N HIS A 98 12.15 6.23 6.38
CA HIS A 98 12.64 7.57 6.06
C HIS A 98 13.83 7.55 5.10
N GLU A 99 14.79 6.63 5.27
CA GLU A 99 15.90 6.43 4.35
C GLU A 99 15.42 6.12 2.92
N ALA A 100 14.43 5.23 2.78
CA ALA A 100 13.80 4.93 1.49
C ALA A 100 13.17 6.16 0.85
N ASN A 101 12.36 6.91 1.60
CA ASN A 101 11.68 8.09 1.08
C ASN A 101 12.68 9.17 0.65
N VAL A 102 13.75 9.39 1.41
CA VAL A 102 14.82 10.33 1.03
C VAL A 102 15.55 9.89 -0.24
N GLN A 103 15.79 8.59 -0.44
CA GLN A 103 16.40 8.11 -1.68
C GLN A 103 15.48 8.31 -2.88
N ASN A 104 14.18 8.02 -2.74
CA ASN A 104 13.20 8.24 -3.80
C ASN A 104 13.03 9.73 -4.13
N GLU A 105 12.95 10.60 -3.13
CA GLU A 105 12.90 12.06 -3.31
C GLU A 105 14.14 12.60 -4.04
N ARG A 106 15.32 12.03 -3.77
CA ARG A 106 16.55 12.39 -4.49
C ARG A 106 16.51 11.98 -5.96
N LEU A 107 15.93 10.82 -6.25
CA LEU A 107 15.76 10.36 -7.64
C LEU A 107 14.70 11.19 -8.36
N ALA A 108 13.60 11.57 -7.70
CA ALA A 108 12.57 12.45 -8.24
C ALA A 108 13.12 13.81 -8.72
N ALA A 109 14.26 14.27 -8.16
CA ALA A 109 14.92 15.49 -8.63
C ALA A 109 15.46 15.42 -10.08
N TYR A 110 15.56 14.22 -10.66
CA TYR A 110 15.90 14.02 -12.08
C TYR A 110 14.67 14.12 -13.00
N ALA A 111 13.47 14.30 -12.45
CA ALA A 111 12.27 14.60 -13.20
C ALA A 111 11.83 16.04 -12.98
N THR A 112 11.54 16.73 -14.07
CA THR A 112 10.84 18.02 -14.05
C THR A 112 9.38 17.76 -14.38
N VAL A 113 8.54 17.84 -13.35
CA VAL A 113 7.08 17.72 -13.44
C VAL A 113 6.47 19.11 -13.66
N TYR A 114 5.44 19.19 -14.50
CA TYR A 114 4.74 20.42 -14.85
C TYR A 114 3.40 20.53 -14.10
N ASP A 115 2.91 21.76 -13.92
CA ASP A 115 1.59 22.01 -13.30
C ASP A 115 0.43 21.47 -14.16
N ASP A 116 0.63 21.40 -15.47
CA ASP A 116 -0.31 20.80 -16.41
C ASP A 116 -0.11 19.28 -16.45
N ALA A 117 -1.06 18.54 -15.89
CA ALA A 117 -1.05 17.08 -15.85
C ALA A 117 -1.09 16.41 -17.24
N SER A 118 -1.45 17.16 -18.30
CA SER A 118 -1.39 16.68 -19.70
C SER A 118 0.00 16.78 -20.33
N GLN A 119 0.97 17.40 -19.63
CA GLN A 119 2.34 17.47 -20.08
C GLN A 119 3.18 16.37 -19.40
N ALA A 120 3.80 15.51 -20.21
CA ALA A 120 4.72 14.49 -19.71
C ALA A 120 5.90 15.13 -18.96
N PRO A 121 6.38 14.50 -17.86
CA PRO A 121 7.56 14.98 -17.16
C PRO A 121 8.80 14.90 -18.05
N GLN A 122 9.70 15.88 -17.90
CA GLN A 122 11.00 15.85 -18.57
C GLN A 122 12.03 15.18 -17.67
N ILE A 123 12.68 14.13 -18.18
CA ILE A 123 13.59 13.28 -17.40
C ILE A 123 15.05 13.54 -17.81
N ASP A 124 15.92 13.72 -16.82
CA ASP A 124 17.38 13.74 -17.00
C ASP A 124 17.94 12.31 -17.06
N TRP A 125 17.86 11.71 -18.24
CA TRP A 125 18.32 10.35 -18.51
C TRP A 125 19.83 10.17 -18.33
N GLU A 126 20.63 11.20 -18.67
CA GLU A 126 22.09 11.15 -18.51
C GLU A 126 22.44 11.04 -17.02
N GLY A 127 21.83 11.88 -16.20
CA GLY A 127 21.99 11.86 -14.75
C GLY A 127 21.57 10.53 -14.12
N LEU A 128 20.40 9.99 -14.51
CA LEU A 128 19.92 8.71 -13.99
C LEU A 128 20.82 7.53 -14.39
N LYS A 129 21.24 7.45 -15.66
CA LYS A 129 22.13 6.39 -16.14
C LYS A 129 23.53 6.46 -15.53
N ALA A 130 23.99 7.66 -15.16
CA ALA A 130 25.24 7.82 -14.44
C ALA A 130 25.18 7.23 -13.01
N ILE A 131 23.99 7.19 -12.40
CA ILE A 131 23.76 6.50 -11.12
C ILE A 131 23.65 5.00 -11.36
N ASN A 132 22.77 4.59 -12.28
CA ASN A 132 22.50 3.19 -12.57
C ASN A 132 22.04 3.02 -14.03
N PRO A 133 22.80 2.25 -14.86
CA PRO A 133 22.47 2.03 -16.26
C PRO A 133 21.24 1.15 -16.50
N ASP A 134 20.73 0.47 -15.48
CA ASP A 134 19.55 -0.41 -15.56
C ASP A 134 18.22 0.37 -15.59
N VAL A 135 18.27 1.71 -15.52
CA VAL A 135 17.08 2.55 -15.68
C VAL A 135 16.55 2.45 -17.11
N VAL A 136 15.27 2.09 -17.25
CA VAL A 136 14.62 1.86 -18.55
C VAL A 136 13.44 2.79 -18.80
N GLY A 137 12.91 3.42 -17.75
CA GLY A 137 11.77 4.31 -17.88
C GLY A 137 11.51 5.13 -16.62
N TRP A 138 10.42 5.89 -16.66
CA TRP A 138 9.92 6.72 -15.57
C TRP A 138 8.41 6.58 -15.50
N LEU A 139 7.88 6.28 -14.32
CA LEU A 139 6.45 6.17 -14.07
C LEU A 139 5.99 7.33 -13.20
N TYR A 140 5.04 8.10 -13.72
CA TYR A 140 4.49 9.27 -13.05
C TYR A 140 2.95 9.28 -13.13
N VAL A 141 2.28 9.50 -12.00
CA VAL A 141 0.82 9.61 -11.94
C VAL A 141 0.45 10.93 -11.27
N PRO A 142 -0.10 11.92 -12.01
CA PRO A 142 -0.49 13.20 -11.47
C PRO A 142 -1.48 13.09 -10.30
N GLY A 143 -1.27 13.88 -9.25
CA GLY A 143 -2.13 13.89 -8.06
C GLY A 143 -1.86 12.77 -7.06
N THR A 144 -0.82 11.97 -7.27
CA THR A 144 -0.45 10.84 -6.42
C THR A 144 1.03 10.94 -5.97
N THR A 145 1.52 9.99 -5.17
CA THR A 145 2.93 9.88 -4.75
C THR A 145 3.77 9.08 -5.75
N ILE A 146 3.18 8.64 -6.87
CA ILE A 146 3.87 7.86 -7.91
C ILE A 146 4.65 8.81 -8.81
N ASP A 147 5.97 8.85 -8.57
CA ASP A 147 6.95 9.60 -9.34
C ASP A 147 8.31 8.89 -9.20
N TYR A 148 8.50 7.82 -9.99
CA TYR A 148 9.61 6.88 -9.79
C TYR A 148 10.32 6.51 -11.09
N PRO A 149 11.66 6.38 -11.07
CA PRO A 149 12.38 5.68 -12.12
C PRO A 149 12.03 4.18 -12.11
N VAL A 150 11.98 3.60 -13.31
CA VAL A 150 11.71 2.18 -13.54
C VAL A 150 13.01 1.51 -13.97
N TYR A 151 13.40 0.47 -13.25
CA TYR A 151 14.62 -0.31 -13.54
C TYR A 151 14.29 -1.67 -14.15
N GLN A 152 15.26 -2.30 -14.81
CA GLN A 152 15.10 -3.67 -15.28
C GLN A 152 16.41 -4.45 -15.05
N SER A 153 16.31 -5.55 -14.30
CA SER A 153 17.41 -6.49 -14.06
C SER A 153 17.24 -7.76 -14.88
N THR A 154 18.16 -8.72 -14.73
CA THR A 154 18.06 -10.06 -15.34
C THR A 154 17.11 -11.01 -14.61
N ASP A 155 16.48 -10.55 -13.53
CA ASP A 155 15.55 -11.27 -12.68
C ASP A 155 14.50 -10.30 -12.09
N ASN A 156 13.49 -10.82 -11.37
CA ASN A 156 12.41 -10.03 -10.75
C ASN A 156 12.62 -9.85 -9.23
N GLU A 157 13.82 -10.16 -8.73
CA GLU A 157 14.12 -10.25 -7.31
C GLU A 157 15.07 -9.13 -6.85
N TYR A 158 15.97 -8.68 -7.71
CA TYR A 158 17.01 -7.71 -7.38
C TYR A 158 16.41 -6.39 -6.90
N TYR A 159 15.64 -5.70 -7.76
CA TYR A 159 15.04 -4.40 -7.43
C TYR A 159 13.89 -4.48 -6.43
N LEU A 160 13.47 -5.69 -6.03
CA LEU A 160 12.52 -5.86 -4.93
C LEU A 160 13.11 -5.40 -3.59
N ARG A 161 14.45 -5.39 -3.41
CA ARG A 161 15.09 -5.05 -2.12
C ARG A 161 16.36 -4.21 -2.24
N HIS A 162 16.66 -3.72 -3.43
CA HIS A 162 17.85 -2.91 -3.68
C HIS A 162 17.46 -1.56 -4.26
N SER A 163 18.18 -0.52 -3.84
CA SER A 163 18.14 0.84 -4.36
C SER A 163 18.83 0.94 -5.72
N ALA A 164 18.76 2.13 -6.34
CA ALA A 164 19.50 2.44 -7.56
C ALA A 164 21.03 2.23 -7.41
N THR A 165 21.62 2.41 -6.22
CA THR A 165 23.06 2.23 -6.00
C THR A 165 23.43 0.80 -5.58
N GLY A 166 22.47 -0.11 -5.53
CA GLY A 166 22.66 -1.50 -5.11
C GLY A 166 22.65 -1.71 -3.58
N ASP A 167 22.43 -0.67 -2.78
CA ASP A 167 22.26 -0.79 -1.34
C ASP A 167 20.89 -1.39 -1.01
N TRP A 168 20.81 -2.16 0.07
CA TRP A 168 19.53 -2.70 0.55
C TRP A 168 18.55 -1.56 0.88
N LEU A 169 17.32 -1.63 0.35
CA LEU A 169 16.28 -0.63 0.55
C LEU A 169 14.93 -1.30 0.84
N VAL A 170 14.21 -0.82 1.86
CA VAL A 170 12.96 -1.48 2.31
C VAL A 170 11.85 -1.38 1.28
N SER A 171 11.80 -0.26 0.56
CA SER A 171 10.86 -0.02 -0.53
C SER A 171 11.25 -0.70 -1.83
N GLY A 172 12.47 -1.25 -1.94
CA GLY A 172 13.07 -1.56 -3.24
C GLY A 172 12.98 -0.37 -4.20
N GLN A 173 12.92 -0.67 -5.49
CA GLN A 173 12.60 0.28 -6.56
C GLN A 173 11.37 -0.20 -7.35
N VAL A 174 10.81 0.69 -8.18
CA VAL A 174 9.86 0.28 -9.22
C VAL A 174 10.65 -0.40 -10.33
N PHE A 175 10.22 -1.57 -10.80
CA PHE A 175 10.96 -2.33 -11.80
C PHE A 175 10.08 -3.05 -12.82
N MET A 176 10.57 -3.16 -14.04
CA MET A 176 9.94 -3.91 -15.13
C MET A 176 10.26 -5.39 -15.03
N ASP A 177 9.35 -6.25 -15.51
CA ASP A 177 9.63 -7.68 -15.63
C ASP A 177 10.88 -7.95 -16.49
N TYR A 178 11.77 -8.82 -16.01
CA TYR A 178 13.02 -9.12 -16.73
C TYR A 178 12.81 -9.74 -18.14
N GLN A 179 11.64 -10.32 -18.41
CA GLN A 179 11.32 -10.91 -19.72
C GLN A 179 10.65 -9.93 -20.68
N ASN A 180 10.22 -8.75 -20.20
CA ASN A 180 9.71 -7.72 -21.10
C ASN A 180 10.84 -7.13 -21.96
N THR A 181 10.52 -6.82 -23.21
CA THR A 181 11.42 -6.14 -24.12
C THR A 181 11.64 -4.70 -23.64
N THR A 182 12.88 -4.36 -23.28
CA THR A 182 13.30 -2.99 -22.93
C THR A 182 13.01 -2.02 -24.07
N PRO A 183 12.44 -0.82 -23.82
CA PRO A 183 12.18 -0.17 -22.53
C PRO A 183 10.74 -0.40 -22.02
N GLY A 184 10.02 -1.41 -22.49
CA GLY A 184 8.57 -1.55 -22.30
C GLY A 184 7.76 -0.79 -23.33
N MET A 185 6.46 -1.08 -23.36
CA MET A 185 5.53 -0.70 -24.43
C MET A 185 5.96 -1.15 -25.83
N VAL A 186 6.78 -2.22 -25.90
CA VAL A 186 7.18 -2.91 -27.14
C VAL A 186 6.41 -4.22 -27.30
N ASP A 187 6.27 -4.98 -26.20
CA ASP A 187 5.41 -6.15 -26.17
C ASP A 187 3.94 -5.73 -26.00
N GLN A 188 2.99 -6.59 -26.40
CA GLN A 188 1.56 -6.33 -26.25
C GLN A 188 1.16 -6.13 -24.77
N GLN A 189 1.91 -6.71 -23.83
CA GLN A 189 1.79 -6.40 -22.42
C GLN A 189 3.16 -6.14 -21.80
N SER A 190 3.32 -4.97 -21.21
CA SER A 190 4.45 -4.63 -20.33
C SER A 190 4.03 -4.70 -18.88
N ILE A 191 4.88 -5.26 -18.01
CA ILE A 191 4.56 -5.43 -16.58
C ILE A 191 5.58 -4.67 -15.74
N ILE A 192 5.09 -3.83 -14.85
CA ILE A 192 5.89 -3.10 -13.87
C ILE A 192 5.43 -3.47 -12.48
N TYR A 193 6.40 -3.78 -11.61
CA TYR A 193 6.22 -4.15 -10.23
C TYR A 193 6.60 -3.01 -9.30
N GLY A 194 5.88 -2.90 -8.19
CA GLY A 194 6.20 -1.99 -7.09
C GLY A 194 5.68 -2.53 -5.77
N HIS A 195 6.31 -2.12 -4.67
CA HIS A 195 5.85 -2.51 -3.33
C HIS A 195 4.56 -1.82 -2.94
N HIS A 196 3.79 -2.47 -2.06
CA HIS A 196 2.67 -1.86 -1.35
C HIS A 196 3.17 -1.44 0.03
N MET A 197 3.61 -0.19 0.17
CA MET A 197 4.19 0.29 1.43
C MET A 197 3.11 0.82 2.38
N LEU A 198 3.28 0.59 3.69
CA LEU A 198 2.32 1.01 4.71
C LEU A 198 2.24 2.54 4.92
N ASP A 199 3.20 3.29 4.38
CA ASP A 199 3.26 4.74 4.47
C ASP A 199 2.65 5.46 3.26
N GLY A 200 2.01 4.72 2.34
CA GLY A 200 1.35 5.28 1.15
C GLY A 200 2.31 5.58 -0.01
N THR A 201 3.55 5.11 0.06
CA THR A 201 4.53 5.24 -1.02
C THR A 201 4.50 4.04 -1.97
N MET A 202 5.27 4.14 -3.05
CA MET A 202 5.36 3.10 -4.08
C MET A 202 3.98 2.84 -4.73
N PHE A 203 3.52 1.59 -4.77
CA PHE A 203 2.28 1.18 -5.45
C PHE A 203 1.10 0.97 -4.48
N GLU A 204 1.14 1.54 -3.27
CA GLU A 204 -0.04 1.57 -2.39
C GLU A 204 -1.23 2.23 -3.08
N GLN A 205 -1.01 3.34 -3.78
CA GLN A 205 -2.07 4.05 -4.49
C GLN A 205 -2.61 3.30 -5.70
N ILE A 206 -1.85 2.37 -6.28
CA ILE A 206 -2.37 1.44 -7.28
C ILE A 206 -3.36 0.48 -6.62
N ALA A 207 -3.06 -0.02 -5.42
CA ALA A 207 -3.97 -0.89 -4.69
C ALA A 207 -5.26 -0.17 -4.29
N ALA A 208 -5.18 1.12 -3.95
CA ALA A 208 -6.34 1.96 -3.60
C ALA A 208 -7.30 2.22 -4.78
N MET A 209 -6.91 1.93 -6.03
CA MET A 209 -7.80 2.00 -7.19
C MET A 209 -8.79 0.82 -7.26
N ASP A 210 -8.81 -0.05 -6.25
CA ASP A 210 -9.91 -1.00 -6.05
C ASP A 210 -11.23 -0.34 -5.64
N ASP A 211 -11.20 0.94 -5.27
CA ASP A 211 -12.35 1.82 -5.18
C ASP A 211 -12.60 2.51 -6.53
N GLN A 212 -13.83 2.38 -7.06
CA GLN A 212 -14.17 2.89 -8.39
C GLN A 212 -14.04 4.42 -8.49
N ALA A 213 -14.35 5.17 -7.43
CA ALA A 213 -14.22 6.63 -7.47
C ALA A 213 -12.75 7.08 -7.53
N THR A 214 -11.87 6.34 -6.83
CA THR A 214 -10.42 6.54 -6.90
C THR A 214 -9.88 6.18 -8.29
N PHE A 215 -10.31 5.04 -8.85
CA PHE A 215 -9.99 4.63 -10.22
C PHE A 215 -10.41 5.68 -11.26
N ASP A 216 -11.67 6.12 -11.22
CA ASP A 216 -12.23 7.12 -12.15
C ASP A 216 -11.58 8.52 -12.00
N GLY A 217 -11.00 8.81 -10.83
CA GLY A 217 -10.29 10.05 -10.57
C GLY A 217 -8.93 10.15 -11.25
N ILE A 218 -8.38 9.03 -11.73
CA ILE A 218 -7.05 8.97 -12.36
C ILE A 218 -7.19 9.16 -13.86
N GLY A 219 -6.98 10.40 -14.30
CA GLY A 219 -7.12 10.75 -15.72
C GLY A 219 -5.93 10.37 -16.59
N THR A 220 -4.71 10.28 -16.03
CA THR A 220 -3.48 10.04 -16.80
C THR A 220 -2.47 9.26 -15.98
N ILE A 221 -1.78 8.33 -16.62
CA ILE A 221 -0.56 7.68 -16.14
C ILE A 221 0.51 7.90 -17.21
N TRP A 222 1.64 8.47 -16.83
CA TRP A 222 2.76 8.70 -17.73
C TRP A 222 3.79 7.57 -17.57
N TYR A 223 4.09 6.90 -18.68
CA TYR A 223 5.27 6.06 -18.78
C TYR A 223 6.25 6.69 -19.78
N VAL A 224 7.35 7.23 -19.29
CA VAL A 224 8.33 7.98 -20.10
C VAL A 224 9.59 7.15 -20.27
N THR A 225 10.10 7.08 -21.49
CA THR A 225 11.38 6.44 -21.82
C THR A 225 12.26 7.43 -22.59
N GLU A 226 13.50 7.05 -22.89
CA GLU A 226 14.38 7.85 -23.76
C GLU A 226 13.83 8.01 -25.19
N GLN A 227 12.97 7.08 -25.63
CA GLN A 227 12.36 7.09 -26.94
C GLN A 227 11.13 8.01 -27.00
N GLY A 228 10.49 8.30 -25.86
CA GLY A 228 9.34 9.19 -25.78
C GLY A 228 8.44 8.94 -24.59
N ALA A 229 7.41 9.76 -24.45
CA ALA A 229 6.38 9.60 -23.43
C ALA A 229 5.18 8.82 -23.97
N CYS A 230 4.74 7.82 -23.23
CA CYS A 230 3.48 7.13 -23.43
C CYS A 230 2.45 7.70 -22.44
N GLU A 231 1.37 8.26 -22.96
CA GLU A 231 0.22 8.69 -22.16
C GLU A 231 -0.78 7.54 -22.06
N LEU A 232 -1.01 7.08 -20.83
CA LEU A 232 -1.88 5.94 -20.53
C LEU A 232 -3.09 6.39 -19.72
N GLU A 233 -4.15 5.59 -19.76
CA GLU A 233 -5.31 5.69 -18.86
C GLU A 233 -5.64 4.33 -18.22
N PRO A 234 -6.20 4.29 -17.00
CA PRO A 234 -6.68 3.07 -16.38
C PRO A 234 -7.77 2.38 -17.23
N LEU A 235 -7.62 1.08 -17.47
CA LEU A 235 -8.59 0.27 -18.21
C LEU A 235 -9.42 -0.61 -17.25
N LEU A 236 -8.74 -1.37 -16.41
CA LEU A 236 -9.35 -2.23 -15.39
C LEU A 236 -8.34 -2.56 -14.28
N LEU A 237 -8.84 -2.91 -13.10
CA LEU A 237 -8.05 -3.45 -12.01
C LEU A 237 -8.68 -4.75 -11.53
N TYR A 238 -7.84 -5.76 -11.29
CA TYR A 238 -8.29 -7.07 -10.80
C TYR A 238 -7.33 -7.63 -9.76
N TYR A 239 -7.79 -8.67 -9.07
CA TYR A 239 -7.00 -9.41 -8.09
C TYR A 239 -6.62 -10.77 -8.63
N THR A 240 -5.43 -11.22 -8.25
CA THR A 240 -4.98 -12.54 -8.64
C THR A 240 -4.06 -13.14 -7.58
N ARG A 241 -3.87 -14.45 -7.65
CA ARG A 241 -2.96 -15.16 -6.75
C ARG A 241 -1.53 -15.01 -7.24
N ALA A 242 -0.57 -15.02 -6.32
CA ALA A 242 0.84 -14.86 -6.67
C ALA A 242 1.43 -16.01 -7.51
N ASP A 243 0.78 -17.19 -7.50
CA ASP A 243 1.17 -18.35 -8.30
C ASP A 243 0.57 -18.37 -9.71
N ASN A 244 -0.33 -17.42 -10.03
CA ASN A 244 -0.95 -17.35 -11.35
C ASN A 244 0.08 -16.93 -12.43
N GLN A 245 0.53 -17.90 -13.23
CA GLN A 245 1.51 -17.68 -14.28
C GLN A 245 0.92 -16.98 -15.51
N ASP A 246 -0.41 -17.00 -15.69
CA ASP A 246 -1.08 -16.39 -16.86
C ASP A 246 -0.99 -14.86 -16.85
N VAL A 247 -0.61 -14.26 -15.71
CA VAL A 247 -0.35 -12.83 -15.59
C VAL A 247 0.92 -12.44 -16.36
N ARG A 248 1.95 -13.30 -16.40
CA ARG A 248 3.24 -13.03 -17.05
C ARG A 248 3.24 -13.46 -18.51
N ARG A 249 2.32 -12.87 -19.28
CA ARG A 249 2.20 -13.07 -20.73
C ARG A 249 2.46 -11.76 -21.44
N PHE A 250 3.43 -11.74 -22.36
CA PHE A 250 3.91 -10.53 -23.00
C PHE A 250 3.48 -10.43 -24.47
N GLY A 251 3.29 -11.58 -25.12
CA GLY A 251 2.86 -11.69 -26.53
C GLY A 251 1.78 -12.73 -26.74
N PHE A 252 1.05 -12.58 -27.85
CA PHE A 252 -0.11 -13.39 -28.19
C PHE A 252 -0.04 -13.85 -29.65
N ASP A 253 -0.65 -15.00 -29.94
CA ASP A 253 -0.60 -15.62 -31.27
C ASP A 253 -1.36 -14.80 -32.32
N SER A 254 -2.31 -13.96 -31.88
CA SER A 254 -3.10 -13.07 -32.72
C SER A 254 -3.68 -11.90 -31.91
N PRO A 255 -4.12 -10.81 -32.57
CA PRO A 255 -4.89 -9.75 -31.93
C PRO A 255 -6.14 -10.27 -31.20
N ASP A 256 -6.90 -11.17 -31.81
CA ASP A 256 -8.09 -11.78 -31.18
C ASP A 256 -7.75 -12.53 -29.89
N ALA A 257 -6.59 -13.21 -29.84
CA ALA A 257 -6.14 -13.91 -28.64
C ALA A 257 -5.76 -12.93 -27.52
N PHE A 258 -5.16 -11.79 -27.87
CA PHE A 258 -4.88 -10.70 -26.94
C PHE A 258 -6.16 -10.08 -26.40
N HIS A 259 -7.10 -9.73 -27.27
CA HIS A 259 -8.38 -9.16 -26.85
C HIS A 259 -9.19 -10.14 -26.00
N SER A 260 -9.20 -11.43 -26.35
CA SER A 260 -9.85 -12.47 -25.53
C SER A 260 -9.23 -12.60 -24.15
N TYR A 261 -7.90 -12.47 -24.05
CA TYR A 261 -7.21 -12.45 -22.76
C TYR A 261 -7.65 -11.25 -21.92
N LEU A 262 -7.66 -10.04 -22.48
CA LEU A 262 -8.10 -8.84 -21.78
C LEU A 262 -9.58 -8.89 -21.38
N GLN A 263 -10.46 -9.47 -22.23
CA GLN A 263 -11.86 -9.70 -21.87
C GLN A 263 -12.01 -10.69 -20.71
N GLY A 264 -11.12 -11.69 -20.62
CA GLY A 264 -11.03 -12.57 -19.47
C GLY A 264 -10.71 -11.81 -18.19
N LEU A 265 -9.68 -10.94 -18.23
CA LEU A 265 -9.32 -10.07 -17.10
C LEU A 265 -10.46 -9.11 -16.72
N LEU A 266 -11.20 -8.59 -17.72
CA LEU A 266 -12.36 -7.74 -17.49
C LEU A 266 -13.49 -8.47 -16.75
N GLY A 267 -13.68 -9.78 -17.02
CA GLY A 267 -14.63 -10.61 -16.30
C GLY A 267 -14.32 -10.76 -14.80
N ASP A 268 -13.04 -10.64 -14.43
CA ASP A 268 -12.55 -10.72 -13.05
C ASP A 268 -12.30 -9.33 -12.43
N ALA A 269 -12.62 -8.24 -13.15
CA ALA A 269 -12.31 -6.89 -12.71
C ALA A 269 -13.08 -6.48 -11.44
N VAL A 270 -12.37 -5.80 -10.56
CA VAL A 270 -12.91 -5.16 -9.35
C VAL A 270 -13.38 -3.75 -9.66
N THR A 271 -12.58 -3.02 -10.43
CA THR A 271 -12.91 -1.71 -11.00
C THR A 271 -12.54 -1.69 -12.48
N MET A 272 -13.26 -0.89 -13.27
CA MET A 272 -13.07 -0.83 -14.72
C MET A 272 -13.57 0.49 -15.29
N SER A 273 -13.01 0.88 -16.44
CA SER A 273 -13.60 1.95 -17.25
C SER A 273 -14.97 1.51 -17.80
N VAL A 274 -15.90 2.46 -17.91
CA VAL A 274 -17.25 2.23 -18.45
C VAL A 274 -17.24 1.67 -19.88
N ASP A 275 -16.19 1.99 -20.64
CA ASP A 275 -15.98 1.58 -22.02
C ASP A 275 -14.88 0.53 -22.19
N ALA A 276 -14.50 -0.17 -21.12
CA ALA A 276 -13.39 -1.12 -21.15
C ALA A 276 -13.54 -2.19 -22.25
N SER A 277 -14.72 -2.80 -22.41
CA SER A 277 -14.93 -3.80 -23.48
C SER A 277 -14.71 -3.24 -24.89
N GLN A 278 -15.08 -1.98 -25.11
CA GLN A 278 -14.93 -1.29 -26.40
C GLN A 278 -13.47 -0.95 -26.66
N VAL A 279 -12.76 -0.43 -25.65
CA VAL A 279 -11.33 -0.12 -25.74
C VAL A 279 -10.51 -1.39 -25.97
N ILE A 280 -10.83 -2.49 -25.27
CA ILE A 280 -10.17 -3.79 -25.46
C ILE A 280 -10.24 -4.27 -26.91
N ALA A 281 -11.35 -4.02 -27.62
CA ALA A 281 -11.53 -4.48 -28.99
C ALA A 281 -10.63 -3.75 -30.02
N GLY A 282 -9.98 -2.65 -29.64
CA GLY A 282 -9.16 -1.82 -30.54
C GLY A 282 -7.78 -1.48 -30.02
N THR A 283 -7.35 -2.04 -28.88
CA THR A 283 -6.01 -1.82 -28.33
C THR A 283 -5.04 -2.90 -28.79
N ASP A 284 -3.79 -2.51 -28.98
CA ASP A 284 -2.66 -3.36 -29.34
C ASP A 284 -1.71 -3.57 -28.16
N HIS A 285 -1.69 -2.64 -27.18
CA HIS A 285 -0.76 -2.67 -26.05
C HIS A 285 -1.43 -2.33 -24.71
N VAL A 286 -0.95 -2.95 -23.64
CA VAL A 286 -1.27 -2.58 -22.26
C VAL A 286 -0.03 -2.49 -21.37
N LEU A 287 -0.11 -1.65 -20.35
CA LEU A 287 0.85 -1.59 -19.24
C LEU A 287 0.17 -2.07 -17.96
N SER A 288 0.69 -3.14 -17.36
CA SER A 288 0.19 -3.72 -16.11
C SER A 288 1.06 -3.29 -14.93
N LEU A 289 0.48 -2.57 -13.97
CA LEU A 289 1.12 -2.18 -12.72
C LEU A 289 0.72 -3.17 -11.61
N VAL A 290 1.69 -3.85 -11.02
CA VAL A 290 1.47 -4.99 -10.14
C VAL A 290 2.03 -4.72 -8.74
N THR A 291 1.19 -4.94 -7.73
CA THR A 291 1.55 -4.77 -6.31
C THR A 291 0.98 -5.90 -5.44
N CYS A 292 1.35 -5.94 -4.15
CA CYS A 292 0.81 -6.92 -3.20
C CYS A 292 -0.67 -6.65 -2.88
N ASN A 293 -1.44 -7.73 -2.75
CA ASN A 293 -2.82 -7.73 -2.30
C ASN A 293 -2.94 -8.48 -0.96
N TYR A 294 -3.50 -7.81 0.05
CA TYR A 294 -3.63 -8.31 1.42
C TYR A 294 -5.01 -8.92 1.76
N TYR A 295 -5.88 -9.12 0.76
CA TYR A 295 -7.13 -9.86 0.92
C TYR A 295 -6.85 -11.37 1.01
N ARG A 296 -7.25 -11.96 2.13
CA ARG A 296 -6.92 -13.35 2.50
C ARG A 296 -7.39 -14.40 1.50
N ASP A 297 -8.44 -14.11 0.74
CA ASP A 297 -8.97 -15.03 -0.27
C ASP A 297 -7.96 -15.30 -1.40
N TYR A 298 -7.00 -14.40 -1.60
CA TYR A 298 -5.96 -14.52 -2.62
C TYR A 298 -4.63 -15.08 -2.08
N TYR A 299 -4.57 -15.47 -0.80
CA TYR A 299 -3.33 -15.94 -0.20
C TYR A 299 -3.02 -17.36 -0.65
N LEU A 300 -1.74 -17.63 -0.86
CA LEU A 300 -1.25 -18.99 -1.02
C LEU A 300 -1.26 -19.73 0.32
N PRO A 301 -1.34 -21.08 0.32
CA PRO A 301 -1.29 -21.86 1.56
C PRO A 301 -0.02 -21.63 2.41
N ASP A 302 1.07 -21.18 1.80
CA ASP A 302 2.32 -20.84 2.47
C ASP A 302 2.33 -19.43 3.11
N GLY A 303 1.23 -18.68 2.96
CA GLY A 303 1.07 -17.32 3.49
C GLY A 303 1.51 -16.22 2.52
N THR A 304 1.91 -16.55 1.29
CA THR A 304 2.22 -15.55 0.26
C THR A 304 0.96 -14.75 -0.10
N ASN A 305 1.04 -13.42 -0.01
CA ASN A 305 -0.05 -12.51 -0.34
C ASN A 305 -0.44 -12.60 -1.82
N GLY A 306 -1.66 -12.19 -2.17
CA GLY A 306 -2.10 -12.07 -3.56
C GLY A 306 -1.43 -10.90 -4.30
N ARG A 307 -1.91 -10.60 -5.50
CA ARG A 307 -1.52 -9.44 -6.29
C ARG A 307 -2.73 -8.61 -6.69
N THR A 308 -2.54 -7.29 -6.70
CA THR A 308 -3.45 -6.34 -7.33
C THR A 308 -2.77 -5.89 -8.61
N VAL A 309 -3.51 -5.95 -9.72
CA VAL A 309 -3.00 -5.65 -11.05
C VAL A 309 -3.89 -4.58 -11.66
N LEU A 310 -3.33 -3.40 -11.90
CA LEU A 310 -3.96 -2.34 -12.67
C LEU A 310 -3.48 -2.45 -14.12
N VAL A 311 -4.40 -2.68 -15.04
CA VAL A 311 -4.13 -2.68 -16.48
C VAL A 311 -4.45 -1.30 -17.02
N CYS A 312 -3.48 -0.70 -17.71
CA CYS A 312 -3.58 0.61 -18.33
C CYS A 312 -3.41 0.47 -19.84
N VAL A 313 -4.01 1.39 -20.60
CA VAL A 313 -4.00 1.38 -22.08
C VAL A 313 -3.47 2.71 -22.61
N PRO A 314 -2.72 2.73 -23.73
CA PRO A 314 -2.37 3.97 -24.41
C PRO A 314 -3.61 4.77 -24.78
N LYS A 315 -3.66 6.04 -24.36
CA LYS A 315 -4.81 6.90 -24.65
C LYS A 315 -5.06 7.07 -26.14
N ALA A 316 -4.01 7.07 -26.95
CA ALA A 316 -4.13 7.13 -28.41
C ALA A 316 -4.88 5.91 -28.97
N GLU A 317 -4.60 4.71 -28.47
CA GLU A 317 -5.29 3.48 -28.87
C GLU A 317 -6.73 3.46 -28.35
N ALA A 318 -6.93 3.83 -27.08
CA ALA A 318 -8.26 3.91 -26.50
C ALA A 318 -9.16 4.93 -27.23
N ALA A 319 -8.63 6.09 -27.60
CA ALA A 319 -9.34 7.08 -28.41
C ALA A 319 -9.67 6.57 -29.83
N ALA A 320 -8.75 5.85 -30.47
CA ALA A 320 -8.98 5.24 -31.78
C ALA A 320 -10.07 4.16 -31.72
N ALA A 321 -10.02 3.29 -30.70
CA ALA A 321 -11.03 2.27 -30.44
C ALA A 321 -12.42 2.90 -30.21
N ARG A 322 -12.48 4.00 -29.45
CA ARG A 322 -13.72 4.75 -29.21
C ARG A 322 -14.31 5.34 -30.48
N ALA A 323 -13.46 5.88 -31.34
CA ALA A 323 -13.89 6.47 -32.61
C ALA A 323 -14.41 5.41 -33.59
N ALA A 324 -13.79 4.23 -33.63
CA ALA A 324 -14.12 3.16 -34.58
C ALA A 324 -15.52 2.55 -34.38
N SER A 325 -16.05 2.55 -33.16
CA SER A 325 -17.38 2.00 -32.85
C SER A 325 -18.51 3.04 -32.88
N GLY A 326 -18.18 4.32 -33.06
CA GLY A 326 -19.15 5.42 -33.14
C GLY A 326 -19.62 5.75 -34.57
N GLY A 327 -19.05 5.08 -35.59
CA GLY A 327 -19.43 5.20 -37.00
C GLY A 327 -20.19 3.96 -37.48
#